data_AF-A0A1Y4PWZ4-F1
#
_entry.id   AF-A0A1Y4PWZ4-F1
#
_cell.length_a   1.000
_cell.length_b   1.000
_cell.length_c   1.000
_cell.angle_alpha   90.00
_cell.angle_beta   90.00
_cell.angle_gamma   90.00
#
_symmetry.space_group_name_H-M   'P 1'
#
loop_
_entity.id
_entity.type
_entity.pdbx_description
1 polymer ?
#
loop_
_entity_poly.entity_id
_entity_poly.type
_entity_poly.pdbx_seq_one_letter_code
_entity_poly.pdbx_strand_id
1 'polypeptide(L)'
;MIHEEKKQINVEAFVTAHVYGDTIEMTTSLGGTPIMQKVSKDEMVNRVTGELKEIHHVTSRADPKNYESLRQTFKRLKRLIGANFKGGYSELWVTLTYKDSPMTDPNKLYSDFKRMIRRLRRLVGKYLAYIVIIEPQSSGSLHAHLLLKTLDGSRLYVANADLRKAWGQGFVNVKRLSDSDNVASYVMAYVSDIDLNNLEGKFSNDSNTKLTKRIVKGGRLGLYPVNMQIYRRSKRGIKEPIKLKGTKKLIKDKYNISDAMPSYYREMQIKQNNDKDPFVIETEYYSRKKAALLEAVAKINNAVTKK
;
A
#
# COMPACT_ATOMS: atom_id res chain seq x y z
N MET A 1 -22.45 26.46 -18.49
CA MET A 1 -21.39 25.68 -17.83
C MET A 1 -21.88 24.25 -17.67
N ILE A 2 -21.44 23.35 -18.54
CA ILE A 2 -21.79 21.92 -18.47
C ILE A 2 -21.14 21.39 -17.18
N HIS A 3 -21.95 21.05 -16.18
CA HIS A 3 -21.46 20.28 -15.05
C HIS A 3 -21.09 18.91 -15.61
N GLU A 4 -19.80 18.62 -15.77
CA GLU A 4 -19.33 17.25 -15.96
C GLU A 4 -19.85 16.43 -14.78
N GLU A 5 -20.84 15.57 -15.02
CA GLU A 5 -21.28 14.59 -14.03
C GLU A 5 -20.04 13.81 -13.59
N LYS A 6 -19.73 13.88 -12.29
CA LYS A 6 -18.65 13.08 -11.74
C LYS A 6 -18.98 11.61 -11.96
N LYS A 7 -18.25 10.95 -12.86
CA LYS A 7 -18.33 9.52 -13.11
C LYS A 7 -18.33 8.74 -11.79
N GLN A 8 -19.29 7.84 -11.67
CA GLN A 8 -19.49 7.00 -10.50
C GLN A 8 -19.92 5.60 -10.95
N ILE A 9 -19.45 4.61 -10.20
CA ILE A 9 -19.92 3.25 -10.29
C ILE A 9 -21.42 3.24 -9.99
N ASN A 10 -22.20 2.50 -10.78
CA ASN A 10 -23.64 2.34 -10.55
C ASN A 10 -23.91 1.82 -9.12
N VAL A 11 -24.91 2.39 -8.43
CA VAL A 11 -25.25 2.07 -7.04
C VAL A 11 -25.62 0.59 -6.83
N GLU A 12 -26.22 -0.03 -7.83
CA GLU A 12 -26.60 -1.45 -7.80
C GLU A 12 -25.48 -2.38 -8.30
N ALA A 13 -24.36 -1.83 -8.80
CA ALA A 13 -23.24 -2.64 -9.25
C ALA A 13 -22.63 -3.43 -8.09
N PHE A 14 -22.30 -4.70 -8.36
CA PHE A 14 -21.54 -5.52 -7.43
C PHE A 14 -20.08 -5.06 -7.41
N VAL A 15 -19.49 -4.93 -6.23
CA VAL A 15 -18.12 -4.44 -6.03
C VAL A 15 -17.36 -5.27 -5.00
N THR A 16 -16.03 -5.27 -5.11
CA THR A 16 -15.14 -5.63 -4.01
C THR A 16 -14.76 -4.37 -3.25
N ALA A 17 -15.03 -4.33 -1.94
CA ALA A 17 -14.65 -3.24 -1.08
C ALA A 17 -13.49 -3.62 -0.13
N HIS A 18 -12.52 -2.72 0.01
CA HIS A 18 -11.46 -2.78 1.01
C HIS A 18 -11.60 -1.61 1.97
N VAL A 19 -11.67 -1.89 3.27
CA VAL A 19 -11.82 -0.88 4.31
C VAL A 19 -10.59 -0.87 5.20
N TYR A 20 -9.96 0.29 5.30
CA TYR A 20 -8.72 0.48 6.04
C TYR A 20 -8.62 1.92 6.56
N GLY A 21 -8.45 2.05 7.88
CA GLY A 21 -8.50 3.34 8.54
C GLY A 21 -9.83 4.04 8.24
N ASP A 22 -9.74 5.25 7.71
CA ASP A 22 -10.92 6.04 7.33
C ASP A 22 -11.25 5.94 5.84
N THR A 23 -10.55 5.08 5.09
CA THR A 23 -10.75 4.88 3.65
C THR A 23 -11.62 3.65 3.37
N ILE A 24 -12.53 3.81 2.41
CA ILE A 24 -13.24 2.71 1.75
C ILE A 24 -12.88 2.77 0.26
N GLU A 25 -12.20 1.74 -0.23
CA GLU A 25 -11.87 1.54 -1.64
C GLU A 25 -12.86 0.53 -2.24
N MET A 26 -13.66 0.91 -3.22
CA MET A 26 -14.58 0.03 -3.94
C MET A 26 -14.12 -0.15 -5.38
N THR A 27 -14.17 -1.38 -5.90
CA THR A 27 -13.82 -1.65 -7.30
C THR A 27 -14.79 -2.64 -7.94
N THR A 28 -15.10 -2.44 -9.23
CA THR A 28 -15.87 -3.39 -10.05
C THR A 28 -15.09 -4.67 -10.35
N SER A 29 -13.78 -4.71 -10.01
CA SER A 29 -13.00 -5.95 -10.03
C SER A 29 -13.46 -6.89 -8.91
N LEU A 30 -14.37 -7.81 -9.25
CA LEU A 30 -14.93 -8.76 -8.30
C LEU A 30 -13.90 -9.81 -7.87
N GLY A 31 -12.88 -10.08 -8.69
CA GLY A 31 -11.92 -11.16 -8.47
C GLY A 31 -12.59 -12.53 -8.59
N GLY A 32 -12.22 -13.27 -9.62
CA GLY A 32 -12.65 -14.65 -9.84
C GLY A 32 -11.78 -15.66 -9.09
N THR A 33 -12.25 -16.91 -9.07
CA THR A 33 -11.40 -18.05 -8.72
C THR A 33 -10.36 -18.23 -9.84
N PRO A 34 -9.06 -18.17 -9.56
CA PRO A 34 -8.05 -18.38 -10.59
C PRO A 34 -8.21 -19.76 -11.23
N ILE A 35 -8.14 -19.83 -12.57
CA ILE A 35 -8.19 -21.10 -13.30
C ILE A 35 -6.99 -21.98 -12.91
N MET A 36 -5.81 -21.37 -12.80
CA MET A 36 -4.58 -22.08 -12.40
C MET A 36 -4.40 -22.01 -10.88
N GLN A 37 -4.21 -23.17 -10.24
CA GLN A 37 -3.92 -23.30 -8.82
C GLN A 37 -2.50 -23.85 -8.63
N LYS A 38 -1.70 -23.22 -7.76
CA LYS A 38 -0.37 -23.72 -7.41
C LYS A 38 -0.47 -25.01 -6.58
N VAL A 39 0.25 -26.05 -6.99
CA VAL A 39 0.29 -27.37 -6.32
C VAL A 39 1.61 -27.54 -5.57
N SER A 40 2.72 -27.26 -6.23
CA SER A 40 4.08 -27.39 -5.66
C SER A 40 4.89 -26.12 -5.90
N LYS A 41 6.18 -26.12 -5.53
CA LYS A 41 7.07 -24.99 -5.84
C LYS A 41 7.15 -24.76 -7.35
N ASP A 42 7.09 -25.84 -8.12
CA ASP A 42 7.45 -25.91 -9.53
C ASP A 42 6.26 -26.22 -10.44
N GLU A 43 5.05 -26.45 -9.90
CA GLU A 43 3.88 -26.85 -10.70
C GLU A 43 2.57 -26.13 -10.31
N MET A 44 1.71 -25.94 -11.31
CA MET A 44 0.33 -25.48 -11.18
C MET A 44 -0.62 -26.44 -11.89
N VAL A 45 -1.84 -26.61 -11.37
CA VAL A 45 -2.92 -27.37 -12.01
C VAL A 45 -3.97 -26.41 -12.57
N ASN A 46 -4.43 -26.68 -13.79
CA ASN A 46 -5.62 -26.06 -14.34
C ASN A 46 -6.87 -26.69 -13.69
N ARG A 47 -7.64 -25.91 -12.94
CA ARG A 47 -8.83 -26.39 -12.21
C ARG A 47 -9.96 -26.86 -13.12
N VAL A 48 -10.00 -26.40 -14.37
CA VAL A 48 -11.04 -26.76 -15.33
C VAL A 48 -10.65 -28.05 -16.05
N THR A 49 -9.40 -28.16 -16.51
CA THR A 49 -8.95 -29.29 -17.32
C THR A 49 -8.24 -30.39 -16.53
N GLY A 50 -7.82 -30.12 -15.29
CA GLY A 50 -6.98 -31.02 -14.48
C GLY A 50 -5.50 -31.06 -14.90
N GLU A 51 -5.12 -30.34 -15.95
CA GLU A 51 -3.76 -30.39 -16.53
C GLU A 51 -2.72 -29.73 -15.60
N LEU A 52 -1.59 -30.41 -15.39
CA LEU A 52 -0.42 -29.86 -14.69
C LEU A 52 0.47 -29.07 -15.66
N LYS A 53 0.93 -27.91 -15.22
CA LYS A 53 1.85 -27.02 -15.94
C LYS A 53 3.02 -26.64 -15.05
N GLU A 54 4.22 -26.70 -15.61
CA GLU A 54 5.44 -26.26 -14.93
C GLU A 54 5.45 -24.74 -14.74
N ILE A 55 5.93 -24.30 -13.58
CA ILE A 55 6.09 -22.88 -13.23
C ILE A 55 7.41 -22.39 -13.79
N HIS A 56 7.35 -21.47 -14.75
CA HIS A 56 8.52 -20.70 -15.15
C HIS A 56 8.91 -19.73 -14.04
N HIS A 57 9.97 -20.07 -13.31
CA HIS A 57 10.49 -19.23 -12.24
C HIS A 57 11.10 -17.94 -12.78
N VAL A 58 10.74 -16.85 -12.13
CA VAL A 58 11.33 -15.55 -12.41
C VAL A 58 12.79 -15.55 -12.00
N THR A 59 13.69 -15.33 -12.95
CA THR A 59 15.13 -15.21 -12.71
C THR A 59 15.56 -13.77 -12.39
N SER A 60 14.75 -12.78 -12.77
CA SER A 60 14.97 -11.36 -12.49
C SER A 60 13.67 -10.58 -12.34
N ARG A 61 13.63 -9.66 -11.37
CA ARG A 61 12.51 -8.72 -11.21
C ARG A 61 12.56 -7.54 -12.17
N ALA A 62 13.59 -7.44 -13.01
CA ALA A 62 13.74 -6.38 -14.01
C ALA A 62 12.78 -6.54 -15.20
N ASP A 63 12.24 -7.74 -15.43
CA ASP A 63 11.27 -7.97 -16.48
C ASP A 63 9.93 -7.25 -16.15
N PRO A 64 9.42 -6.36 -17.04
CA PRO A 64 8.14 -5.69 -16.87
C PRO A 64 6.95 -6.62 -16.61
N LYS A 65 7.00 -7.88 -17.07
CA LYS A 65 5.97 -8.90 -16.79
C LYS A 65 5.80 -9.15 -15.28
N ASN A 66 6.85 -8.94 -14.49
CA ASN A 66 6.84 -9.16 -13.05
C ASN A 66 6.33 -7.95 -12.24
N TYR A 67 6.24 -6.78 -12.87
CA TYR A 67 5.83 -5.55 -12.20
C TYR A 67 4.41 -5.63 -11.67
N GLU A 68 3.51 -6.39 -12.30
CA GLU A 68 2.14 -6.55 -11.82
C GLU A 68 2.05 -7.20 -10.43
N SER A 69 2.84 -8.25 -10.19
CA SER A 69 2.92 -8.90 -8.88
C SER A 69 3.46 -7.96 -7.79
N LEU A 70 4.42 -7.09 -8.16
CA LEU A 70 5.00 -6.09 -7.28
C LEU A 70 4.00 -4.98 -6.99
N ARG A 71 3.27 -4.50 -8.01
CA ARG A 71 2.17 -3.53 -7.88
C ARG A 71 1.12 -4.02 -6.90
N GLN A 72 0.67 -5.27 -7.03
CA GLN A 72 -0.28 -5.86 -6.09
C GLN A 72 0.29 -5.95 -4.66
N THR A 73 1.59 -6.21 -4.52
CA THR A 73 2.28 -6.22 -3.23
C THR A 73 2.29 -4.82 -2.60
N PHE A 74 2.63 -3.78 -3.36
CA PHE A 74 2.58 -2.39 -2.91
C PHE A 74 1.15 -1.91 -2.64
N LYS A 75 0.15 -2.35 -3.41
CA LYS A 75 -1.27 -2.06 -3.15
C LYS A 75 -1.73 -2.66 -1.82
N ARG A 76 -1.35 -3.92 -1.53
CA ARG A 76 -1.61 -4.57 -0.24
C ARG A 76 -0.90 -3.84 0.91
N LEU A 77 0.35 -3.45 0.71
CA LEU A 77 1.12 -2.68 1.68
C LEU A 77 0.46 -1.32 1.98
N LYS A 78 0.01 -0.59 0.95
CA LYS A 78 -0.70 0.69 1.11
C LYS A 78 -1.92 0.54 2.01
N ARG A 79 -2.76 -0.47 1.75
CA ARG A 79 -3.96 -0.77 2.57
C ARG A 79 -3.58 -1.16 4.00
N LEU A 80 -2.52 -1.96 4.16
CA LEU A 80 -2.04 -2.39 5.46
C LEU A 80 -1.51 -1.22 6.31
N ILE A 81 -0.75 -0.30 5.71
CA ILE A 81 -0.29 0.92 6.36
C ILE A 81 -1.50 1.78 6.74
N GLY A 82 -2.42 2.03 5.81
CA GLY A 82 -3.61 2.84 6.04
C GLY A 82 -4.55 2.28 7.11
N ALA A 83 -4.55 0.95 7.33
CA ALA A 83 -5.30 0.32 8.41
C ALA A 83 -4.66 0.53 9.80
N ASN A 84 -3.39 0.92 9.88
CA ASN A 84 -2.60 0.80 11.11
C ASN A 84 -1.85 2.05 11.53
N PHE A 85 -1.56 2.97 10.62
CA PHE A 85 -0.77 4.17 10.88
C PHE A 85 -1.55 5.39 10.44
N LYS A 86 -1.87 6.27 11.39
CA LYS A 86 -2.59 7.52 11.14
C LYS A 86 -1.68 8.75 11.34
N GLY A 87 -0.48 8.55 11.87
CA GLY A 87 0.38 9.61 12.35
C GLY A 87 0.07 9.99 13.80
N GLY A 88 0.87 10.91 14.34
CA GLY A 88 0.69 11.44 15.69
C GLY A 88 1.81 11.06 16.67
N TYR A 89 1.54 11.26 17.95
CA TYR A 89 2.57 11.24 19.00
C TYR A 89 3.03 9.81 19.40
N SER A 90 2.25 8.79 19.07
CA SER A 90 2.54 7.37 19.33
C SER A 90 3.25 6.66 18.18
N GLU A 91 3.45 7.33 17.04
CA GLU A 91 3.96 6.71 15.81
C GLU A 91 5.24 7.38 15.30
N LEU A 92 6.19 6.57 14.84
CA LEU A 92 7.45 7.02 14.25
C LEU A 92 7.67 6.39 12.87
N TRP A 93 8.34 7.13 12.00
CA TRP A 93 8.95 6.63 10.78
C TRP A 93 10.46 6.70 10.89
N VAL A 94 11.10 5.55 10.72
CA VAL A 94 12.53 5.39 10.83
C VAL A 94 13.10 4.88 9.51
N THR A 95 14.15 5.51 9.02
CA THR A 95 14.97 4.96 7.93
C THR A 95 16.21 4.32 8.54
N LEU A 96 16.50 3.08 8.15
CA LEU A 96 17.68 2.30 8.56
C LEU A 96 18.57 2.11 7.34
N THR A 97 19.85 2.48 7.48
CA THR A 97 20.83 2.40 6.40
C THR A 97 22.08 1.69 6.92
N TYR A 98 22.63 0.78 6.11
CA TYR A 98 23.91 0.15 6.41
C TYR A 98 25.06 1.13 6.21
N LYS A 99 26.10 1.01 7.05
CA LYS A 99 27.37 1.74 6.83
C LYS A 99 28.10 1.18 5.62
N ASP A 100 28.15 -0.14 5.54
CA ASP A 100 28.78 -0.86 4.44
C ASP A 100 27.80 -0.89 3.26
N SER A 101 28.27 -0.46 2.08
CA SER A 101 27.46 -0.34 0.88
C SER A 101 28.27 -0.77 -0.35
N PRO A 102 27.69 -1.56 -1.28
CA PRO A 102 26.31 -2.01 -1.29
C PRO A 102 26.07 -3.25 -0.40
N MET A 103 25.06 -3.18 0.46
CA MET A 103 24.61 -4.29 1.29
C MET A 103 23.42 -4.95 0.60
N THR A 104 23.61 -6.09 -0.07
CA THR A 104 22.59 -6.70 -0.94
C THR A 104 21.96 -7.98 -0.40
N ASP A 105 22.46 -8.55 0.70
CA ASP A 105 21.96 -9.81 1.26
C ASP A 105 20.68 -9.60 2.13
N PRO A 106 19.51 -10.10 1.69
CA PRO A 106 18.27 -9.98 2.45
C PRO A 106 18.29 -10.75 3.77
N ASN A 107 19.01 -11.88 3.86
CA ASN A 107 19.03 -12.73 5.04
C ASN A 107 19.76 -12.04 6.20
N LYS A 108 20.92 -11.43 5.93
CA LYS A 108 21.58 -10.57 6.90
C LYS A 108 20.69 -9.40 7.31
N LEU A 109 19.98 -8.73 6.39
CA LEU A 109 19.01 -7.67 6.74
C LEU A 109 17.93 -8.17 7.69
N TYR A 110 17.34 -9.33 7.42
CA TYR A 110 16.32 -9.91 8.30
C TYR A 110 16.85 -10.23 9.70
N SER A 111 18.06 -10.80 9.77
CA SER A 111 18.74 -11.16 11.01
C SER A 111 19.09 -9.92 11.85
N ASP A 112 19.66 -8.89 11.21
CA ASP A 112 20.00 -7.62 11.83
C ASP A 112 18.77 -6.88 12.34
N PHE A 113 17.72 -6.79 11.51
CA PHE A 113 16.47 -6.16 11.89
C PHE A 113 15.83 -6.84 13.11
N LYS A 114 15.83 -8.18 13.15
CA LYS A 114 15.31 -8.95 14.30
C LYS A 114 16.08 -8.66 15.58
N ARG A 115 17.41 -8.52 15.51
CA ARG A 115 18.24 -8.10 16.67
C ARG A 115 17.94 -6.67 17.09
N MET A 116 17.85 -5.75 16.14
CA MET A 116 17.55 -4.34 16.40
C MET A 116 16.20 -4.18 17.08
N ILE A 117 15.11 -4.76 16.57
CA ILE A 117 13.77 -4.56 17.16
C ILE A 117 13.69 -5.12 18.59
N ARG A 118 14.45 -6.19 18.90
CA ARG A 118 14.60 -6.72 20.26
C ARG A 118 15.36 -5.77 21.18
N ARG A 119 16.42 -5.12 20.70
CA ARG A 119 17.16 -4.09 21.45
C ARG A 119 16.30 -2.87 21.70
N LEU A 120 15.61 -2.38 20.66
CA LEU A 120 14.76 -1.21 20.72
C LEU A 120 13.59 -1.39 21.70
N ARG A 121 12.92 -2.56 21.71
CA ARG A 121 11.85 -2.84 22.69
C ARG A 121 12.33 -2.87 24.13
N ARG A 122 13.55 -3.36 24.38
CA ARG A 122 14.17 -3.32 25.72
C ARG A 122 14.49 -1.89 26.14
N LEU A 123 15.07 -1.10 25.24
CA LEU A 123 15.37 0.31 25.49
C LEU A 123 14.12 1.13 25.80
N VAL A 124 13.02 0.91 25.05
CA VAL A 124 11.76 1.64 25.24
C VAL A 124 10.94 1.08 26.42
N GLY A 125 11.24 -0.14 26.90
CA GLY A 125 10.47 -0.80 27.95
C GLY A 125 9.03 -1.17 27.57
N LYS A 126 8.70 -1.16 26.26
CA LYS A 126 7.35 -1.43 25.74
C LYS A 126 7.39 -2.30 24.49
N TYR A 127 6.28 -2.98 24.23
CA TYR A 127 6.09 -3.66 22.95
C TYR A 127 5.80 -2.63 21.85
N LEU A 128 6.65 -2.62 20.82
CA LEU A 128 6.47 -1.80 19.62
C LEU A 128 5.93 -2.67 18.47
N ALA A 129 4.76 -2.30 17.94
CA ALA A 129 4.27 -2.85 16.69
C ALA A 129 4.95 -2.16 15.50
N TYR A 130 5.12 -2.89 14.41
CA TYR A 130 5.83 -2.36 13.26
C TYR A 130 5.35 -2.89 11.91
N ILE A 131 5.57 -2.08 10.88
CA ILE A 131 5.69 -2.50 9.48
C ILE A 131 7.08 -2.04 9.02
N VAL A 132 7.87 -2.96 8.49
CA VAL A 132 9.17 -2.66 7.87
C VAL A 132 9.08 -2.95 6.38
N ILE A 133 9.50 -2.00 5.58
CA ILE A 133 9.52 -2.04 4.13
C ILE A 133 10.98 -1.94 3.72
N ILE A 134 11.41 -2.79 2.82
CA ILE A 134 12.80 -2.84 2.37
C ILE A 134 12.81 -2.31 0.96
N GLU A 135 13.75 -1.43 0.67
CA GLU A 135 13.89 -0.80 -0.63
C GLU A 135 15.37 -0.79 -1.03
N PRO A 136 15.69 -1.14 -2.29
CA PRO A 136 17.02 -0.94 -2.84
C PRO A 136 17.27 0.56 -3.11
N GLN A 137 18.40 1.08 -2.63
CA GLN A 137 18.90 2.41 -3.02
C GLN A 137 19.31 2.43 -4.50
N SER A 138 19.61 3.62 -5.03
CA SER A 138 20.21 3.75 -6.37
C SER A 138 21.50 2.95 -6.55
N SER A 139 22.26 2.76 -5.47
CA SER A 139 23.46 1.90 -5.44
C SER A 139 23.17 0.39 -5.43
N GLY A 140 21.89 -0.02 -5.38
CA GLY A 140 21.47 -1.41 -5.16
C GLY A 140 21.54 -1.86 -3.70
N SER A 141 22.14 -1.07 -2.80
CA SER A 141 22.19 -1.36 -1.37
C SER A 141 20.79 -1.41 -0.77
N LEU A 142 20.48 -2.47 -0.02
CA LEU A 142 19.21 -2.61 0.68
C LEU A 142 19.19 -1.67 1.89
N HIS A 143 18.14 -0.87 1.98
CA HIS A 143 17.80 -0.10 3.17
C HIS A 143 16.39 -0.45 3.64
N ALA A 144 16.02 -0.03 4.86
CA ALA A 144 14.71 -0.32 5.40
C ALA A 144 13.99 0.92 5.93
N HIS A 145 12.73 1.07 5.55
CA HIS A 145 11.77 2.01 6.10
C HIS A 145 10.89 1.32 7.13
N LEU A 146 10.95 1.79 8.35
CA LEU A 146 10.32 1.19 9.51
C LEU A 146 9.27 2.14 10.07
N LEU A 147 8.00 1.73 10.05
CA LEU A 147 6.92 2.38 10.76
C LEU A 147 6.76 1.69 12.13
N LEU A 148 6.80 2.47 13.21
CA LEU A 148 6.68 1.99 14.59
C LEU A 148 5.49 2.64 15.28
N LYS A 149 4.80 1.88 16.13
CA LYS A 149 3.81 2.43 17.07
C LYS A 149 3.78 1.69 18.39
N THR A 150 3.36 2.40 19.43
CA THR A 150 2.96 1.80 20.70
C THR A 150 1.57 1.16 20.56
N LEU A 151 1.28 0.15 21.38
CA LEU A 151 -0.03 -0.52 21.37
C LEU A 151 -1.08 0.23 22.20
N ASP A 152 -0.62 0.89 23.25
CA ASP A 152 -1.43 1.62 24.23
C ASP A 152 -1.72 3.06 23.79
N GLY A 153 -1.24 3.47 22.61
CA GLY A 153 -1.35 4.86 22.13
C GLY A 153 -0.46 5.85 22.88
N SER A 154 0.38 5.39 23.81
CA SER A 154 1.28 6.28 24.54
C SER A 154 2.33 6.92 23.63
N ARG A 155 2.86 8.07 24.06
CA ARG A 155 3.88 8.80 23.31
C ARG A 155 5.09 7.93 23.05
N LEU A 156 5.44 7.82 21.77
CA LEU A 156 6.64 7.15 21.31
C LEU A 156 7.68 8.22 20.97
N TYR A 157 8.74 8.25 21.76
CA TYR A 157 9.92 9.05 21.49
C TYR A 157 11.15 8.16 21.68
N VAL A 158 12.04 8.20 20.70
CA VAL A 158 13.34 7.54 20.74
C VAL A 158 14.33 8.50 20.14
N ALA A 159 15.37 8.88 20.90
CA ALA A 159 16.43 9.72 20.37
C ALA A 159 17.15 9.00 19.21
N ASN A 160 17.58 9.76 18.20
CA ASN A 160 18.25 9.18 17.04
C ASN A 160 19.48 8.36 17.45
N ALA A 161 20.26 8.86 18.41
CA ALA A 161 21.44 8.17 18.95
C ALA A 161 21.11 6.80 19.56
N ASP A 162 20.03 6.70 20.33
CA ASP A 162 19.64 5.44 20.97
C ASP A 162 19.10 4.43 19.95
N LEU A 163 18.33 4.90 18.97
CA LEU A 163 17.90 4.04 17.87
C LEU A 163 19.08 3.59 17.02
N ARG A 164 20.07 4.46 16.78
CA ARG A 164 21.31 4.12 16.08
C ARG A 164 22.09 3.04 16.82
N LYS A 165 22.22 3.15 18.15
CA LYS A 165 22.83 2.11 19.00
C LYS A 165 22.06 0.79 18.90
N ALA A 166 20.72 0.83 18.91
CA ALA A 166 19.91 -0.37 18.73
C ALA A 166 20.12 -1.02 17.35
N TRP A 167 20.20 -0.21 16.29
CA TRP A 167 20.48 -0.65 14.92
C TRP A 167 21.86 -1.28 14.80
N GLY A 168 22.92 -0.55 15.17
CA GLY A 168 24.28 -1.05 15.24
C GLY A 168 24.92 -1.42 13.90
N GLN A 169 24.26 -1.21 12.77
CA GLN A 169 24.77 -1.54 11.43
C GLN A 169 25.06 -0.32 10.56
N GLY A 170 24.79 0.90 11.06
CA GLY A 170 25.03 2.12 10.30
C GLY A 170 24.20 3.30 10.79
N PHE A 171 23.53 3.96 9.85
CA PHE A 171 22.85 5.22 10.05
C PHE A 171 21.35 5.02 10.26
N VAL A 172 20.74 5.94 11.01
CA VAL A 172 19.30 5.99 11.21
C VAL A 172 18.79 7.40 11.05
N ASN A 173 17.57 7.55 10.52
CA ASN A 173 16.85 8.80 10.52
C ASN A 173 15.49 8.57 11.19
N VAL A 174 15.20 9.29 12.27
CA VAL A 174 13.97 9.13 13.04
C VAL A 174 13.11 10.37 12.82
N LYS A 175 11.91 10.15 12.27
CA LYS A 175 10.91 11.19 12.04
C LYS A 175 9.61 10.79 12.72
N ARG A 176 8.82 11.80 13.10
CA ARG A 176 7.44 11.57 13.48
C ARG A 176 6.60 11.40 12.23
N LEU A 177 5.66 10.45 12.24
CA LEU A 177 4.63 10.39 11.21
C LEU A 177 3.68 11.56 11.43
N SER A 178 3.55 12.44 10.44
CA SER A 178 2.59 13.53 10.49
C SER A 178 1.17 12.95 10.45
N ASP A 179 0.29 13.51 11.27
CA ASP A 179 -1.14 13.27 11.19
C ASP A 179 -1.66 13.96 9.92
N SER A 180 -1.62 13.22 8.82
CA SER A 180 -2.08 13.67 7.51
C SER A 180 -3.16 12.71 7.03
N ASP A 181 -4.11 13.22 6.25
CA ASP A 181 -5.24 12.46 5.74
C ASP A 181 -4.85 11.19 4.96
N ASN A 182 -3.56 11.00 4.60
CA ASN A 182 -3.10 9.79 3.92
C ASN A 182 -1.62 9.44 4.16
N VAL A 183 -1.27 9.07 5.41
CA VAL A 183 0.07 8.53 5.76
C VAL A 183 0.52 7.42 4.82
N ALA A 184 -0.40 6.51 4.43
CA ALA A 184 -0.08 5.43 3.51
C ALA A 184 0.42 5.94 2.16
N SER A 185 -0.28 6.90 1.53
CA SER A 185 0.18 7.45 0.25
C SER A 185 1.51 8.19 0.38
N TYR A 186 1.75 8.89 1.51
CA TYR A 186 3.02 9.57 1.75
C TYR A 186 4.20 8.61 1.91
N VAL A 187 4.05 7.57 2.75
CA VAL A 187 5.07 6.51 2.90
C VAL A 187 5.31 5.84 1.56
N MET A 188 4.23 5.48 0.85
CA MET A 188 4.36 4.79 -0.42
C MET A 188 5.07 5.67 -1.46
N ALA A 189 4.77 6.96 -1.57
CA ALA A 189 5.46 7.87 -2.48
C ALA A 189 6.98 7.92 -2.23
N TYR A 190 7.41 7.75 -0.98
CA TYR A 190 8.84 7.74 -0.62
C TYR A 190 9.50 6.39 -0.89
N VAL A 191 8.83 5.30 -0.53
CA VAL A 191 9.42 3.96 -0.56
C VAL A 191 9.33 3.31 -1.94
N SER A 192 8.35 3.75 -2.74
CA SER A 192 8.11 3.10 -4.01
C SER A 192 8.97 3.70 -5.11
N ASP A 193 9.38 4.99 -5.10
CA ASP A 193 9.98 5.68 -6.29
C ASP A 193 9.31 5.29 -7.63
N ILE A 194 8.06 4.90 -7.46
CA ILE A 194 7.13 4.26 -8.36
C ILE A 194 5.96 5.18 -8.18
N ASP A 195 5.64 5.91 -9.23
CA ASP A 195 4.48 6.77 -9.24
C ASP A 195 3.25 5.89 -9.16
N LEU A 196 2.69 5.78 -7.95
CA LEU A 196 1.51 4.98 -7.66
C LEU A 196 0.29 5.49 -8.41
N ASN A 197 0.30 6.75 -8.89
CA ASN A 197 -0.75 7.30 -9.73
C ASN A 197 -0.57 6.85 -11.19
N ASN A 198 0.68 6.64 -11.65
CA ASN A 198 1.02 6.08 -12.96
C ASN A 198 1.23 4.55 -12.96
N LEU A 199 0.97 3.87 -11.84
CA LEU A 199 1.21 2.43 -11.71
C LEU A 199 0.29 1.57 -12.56
N GLU A 200 -0.79 2.11 -13.08
CA GLU A 200 -1.81 1.37 -13.83
C GLU A 200 -2.09 2.03 -15.21
N GLY A 201 -1.27 3.00 -15.62
CA GLY A 201 -1.30 3.66 -16.93
C GLY A 201 -0.10 3.29 -17.81
N LYS A 202 -0.26 3.34 -19.14
CA LYS A 202 0.83 3.10 -20.10
C LYS A 202 1.96 4.12 -19.89
N PHE A 203 3.21 3.66 -20.01
CA PHE A 203 4.37 4.53 -20.17
C PHE A 203 4.19 5.34 -21.46
N SER A 204 3.86 6.63 -21.35
CA SER A 204 3.89 7.56 -22.48
C SER A 204 5.34 7.98 -22.71
N ASN A 205 5.92 7.58 -23.84
CA ASN A 205 7.25 7.99 -24.31
C ASN A 205 7.25 9.43 -24.84
N ASP A 206 6.58 10.37 -24.16
CA ASP A 206 6.56 11.75 -24.63
C ASP A 206 7.73 12.52 -24.02
N SER A 207 8.79 12.61 -24.83
CA SER A 207 10.05 13.28 -24.56
C SER A 207 9.85 14.80 -24.64
N ASN A 208 9.14 15.38 -23.66
CA ASN A 208 9.10 16.82 -23.51
C ASN A 208 9.67 17.29 -22.16
N THR A 209 10.58 18.23 -22.28
CA THR A 209 11.70 18.55 -21.40
C THR A 209 11.25 19.36 -20.17
N LYS A 210 10.91 18.64 -19.10
CA LYS A 210 10.92 19.05 -17.67
C LYS A 210 10.55 17.87 -16.75
N LEU A 211 10.07 16.77 -17.34
CA LEU A 211 9.73 15.49 -16.70
C LEU A 211 10.91 14.51 -16.54
N THR A 212 12.13 14.87 -16.93
CA THR A 212 13.29 13.95 -16.95
C THR A 212 13.73 13.44 -15.57
N LYS A 213 13.45 14.16 -14.46
CA LYS A 213 13.58 13.60 -13.10
C LYS A 213 12.42 12.70 -12.69
N ARG A 214 11.27 12.81 -13.35
CA ARG A 214 10.08 11.95 -13.19
C ARG A 214 10.18 10.67 -14.04
N ILE A 215 11.24 10.38 -14.79
CA ILE A 215 11.26 9.24 -15.75
C ILE A 215 12.17 8.07 -15.32
N VAL A 216 12.86 8.13 -14.17
CA VAL A 216 13.44 6.92 -13.53
C VAL A 216 12.37 6.16 -12.71
N LYS A 217 11.10 6.27 -13.10
CA LYS A 217 9.94 5.71 -12.39
C LYS A 217 9.68 4.28 -12.84
N GLY A 218 10.15 3.33 -12.03
CA GLY A 218 10.06 1.89 -12.29
C GLY A 218 11.41 1.17 -12.35
N GLY A 219 12.52 1.90 -12.46
CA GLY A 219 13.87 1.31 -12.56
C GLY A 219 14.31 0.53 -11.31
N ARG A 220 13.84 0.92 -10.11
CA ARG A 220 14.20 0.24 -8.86
C ARG A 220 13.47 -1.09 -8.65
N LEU A 221 12.36 -1.34 -9.36
CA LEU A 221 11.65 -2.63 -9.25
C LEU A 221 12.55 -3.80 -9.65
N GLY A 222 13.41 -3.59 -10.65
CA GLY A 222 14.39 -4.57 -11.09
C GLY A 222 15.52 -4.84 -10.10
N LEU A 223 15.78 -3.92 -9.16
CA LEU A 223 16.84 -4.06 -8.16
C LEU A 223 16.43 -4.94 -6.98
N TYR A 224 15.15 -5.28 -6.85
CA TYR A 224 14.72 -6.19 -5.81
C TYR A 224 15.21 -7.62 -6.12
N PRO A 225 15.93 -8.27 -5.19
CA PRO A 225 16.26 -9.68 -5.34
C PRO A 225 15.01 -10.56 -5.52
N VAL A 226 15.14 -11.59 -6.34
CA VAL A 226 14.13 -12.64 -6.49
C VAL A 226 13.88 -13.30 -5.13
N ASN A 227 12.64 -13.74 -4.87
CA ASN A 227 12.21 -14.36 -3.61
C ASN A 227 12.34 -13.49 -2.35
N MET A 228 12.77 -12.23 -2.46
CA MET A 228 12.83 -11.33 -1.33
C MET A 228 11.43 -10.83 -0.94
N GLN A 229 11.14 -10.90 0.35
CA GLN A 229 9.95 -10.29 0.93
C GLN A 229 10.17 -8.78 1.09
N ILE A 230 9.39 -7.97 0.36
CA ILE A 230 9.50 -6.50 0.29
C ILE A 230 9.15 -5.85 1.63
N TYR A 231 8.13 -6.36 2.33
CA TYR A 231 7.75 -5.83 3.63
C TYR A 231 7.43 -6.95 4.62
N ARG A 232 7.68 -6.67 5.89
CA ARG A 232 7.36 -7.53 7.03
C ARG A 232 6.61 -6.71 8.07
N ARG A 233 5.92 -7.39 8.98
CA ARG A 233 5.19 -6.74 10.07
C ARG A 233 5.28 -7.53 11.36
N SER A 234 5.05 -6.88 12.49
CA SER A 234 4.79 -7.57 13.74
C SER A 234 3.41 -8.24 13.70
N LYS A 235 3.31 -9.48 14.19
CA LYS A 235 2.02 -10.19 14.31
C LYS A 235 1.06 -9.47 15.28
N ARG A 236 1.54 -9.10 16.47
CA ARG A 236 0.77 -8.33 17.45
C ARG A 236 0.78 -6.85 17.09
N GLY A 237 -0.40 -6.22 17.08
CA GLY A 237 -0.58 -4.77 16.93
C GLY A 237 -0.78 -4.26 15.50
N ILE A 238 -0.78 -5.15 14.51
CA ILE A 238 -1.04 -4.79 13.11
C ILE A 238 -2.30 -5.53 12.64
N LYS A 239 -3.33 -4.78 12.26
CA LYS A 239 -4.64 -5.28 11.81
C LYS A 239 -4.67 -5.39 10.29
N GLU A 240 -5.33 -6.42 9.77
CA GLU A 240 -5.55 -6.53 8.32
C GLU A 240 -6.63 -5.56 7.84
N PRO A 241 -6.53 -5.05 6.61
CA PRO A 241 -7.64 -4.34 5.98
C PRO A 241 -8.81 -5.32 5.78
N ILE A 242 -10.04 -4.83 5.98
CA ILE A 242 -11.25 -5.64 5.81
C ILE A 242 -11.54 -5.73 4.32
N LYS A 243 -11.74 -6.95 3.81
CA LYS A 243 -12.18 -7.19 2.43
C LYS A 243 -13.59 -7.78 2.45
N LEU A 244 -14.48 -7.23 1.64
CA LEU A 244 -15.85 -7.70 1.49
C LEU A 244 -16.34 -7.52 0.05
N LYS A 245 -17.38 -8.25 -0.31
CA LYS A 245 -18.07 -8.14 -1.61
C LYS A 245 -19.55 -7.86 -1.36
N GLY A 246 -20.19 -7.12 -2.26
CA GLY A 246 -21.60 -6.74 -2.15
C GLY A 246 -21.96 -5.70 -3.20
N THR A 247 -23.23 -5.30 -3.26
CA THR A 247 -23.62 -4.13 -4.07
C THR A 247 -23.02 -2.86 -3.48
N LYS A 248 -22.71 -1.86 -4.33
CA LYS A 248 -22.19 -0.56 -3.87
C LYS A 248 -23.11 0.05 -2.81
N LYS A 249 -24.43 -0.01 -3.02
CA LYS A 249 -25.45 0.40 -2.05
C LYS A 249 -25.26 -0.22 -0.66
N LEU A 250 -25.24 -1.55 -0.59
CA LEU A 250 -25.09 -2.29 0.66
C LEU A 250 -23.79 -1.91 1.39
N ILE A 251 -22.70 -1.71 0.65
CA ILE A 251 -21.43 -1.31 1.25
C ILE A 251 -21.52 0.12 1.78
N LYS A 252 -22.12 1.04 1.02
CA LYS A 252 -22.28 2.42 1.46
C LYS A 252 -23.12 2.52 2.73
N ASP A 253 -24.23 1.79 2.79
CA ASP A 253 -25.13 1.74 3.95
C ASP A 253 -24.41 1.16 5.18
N LYS A 254 -23.70 0.03 5.02
CA LYS A 254 -22.97 -0.63 6.10
C LYS A 254 -21.95 0.29 6.81
N TYR A 255 -21.38 1.26 6.11
CA TYR A 255 -20.38 2.17 6.67
C TYR A 255 -20.89 3.59 6.87
N ASN A 256 -22.20 3.82 6.81
CA ASN A 256 -22.86 5.12 6.98
C ASN A 256 -22.28 6.18 6.03
N ILE A 257 -22.17 5.83 4.75
CA ILE A 257 -21.71 6.74 3.69
C ILE A 257 -22.68 6.80 2.51
N SER A 258 -23.97 6.53 2.72
CA SER A 258 -25.02 6.44 1.68
C SER A 258 -25.10 7.68 0.80
N ASP A 259 -25.02 8.88 1.38
CA ASP A 259 -25.07 10.14 0.64
C ASP A 259 -23.67 10.67 0.26
N ALA A 260 -22.60 9.98 0.68
CA ALA A 260 -21.25 10.42 0.40
C ALA A 260 -20.91 10.24 -1.08
N MET A 261 -20.27 11.27 -1.63
CA MET A 261 -19.64 11.24 -2.95
C MET A 261 -18.21 10.67 -2.84
N PRO A 262 -17.71 9.98 -3.88
CA PRO A 262 -16.33 9.51 -3.87
C PRO A 262 -15.38 10.70 -3.79
N SER A 263 -14.39 10.59 -2.91
CA SER A 263 -13.28 11.52 -2.80
C SER A 263 -12.33 11.44 -4.00
N TYR A 264 -12.29 10.28 -4.65
CA TYR A 264 -11.55 10.04 -5.88
C TYR A 264 -12.20 8.91 -6.68
N TYR A 265 -12.24 9.06 -8.00
CA TYR A 265 -12.71 8.06 -8.96
C TYR A 265 -11.59 7.81 -9.96
N ARG A 266 -11.45 6.55 -10.40
CA ARG A 266 -10.58 6.18 -11.50
C ARG A 266 -11.20 5.06 -12.34
N GLU A 267 -10.80 5.05 -13.60
CA GLU A 267 -11.17 4.07 -14.60
C GLU A 267 -9.89 3.48 -15.21
N MET A 268 -9.85 2.16 -15.37
CA MET A 268 -8.72 1.45 -16.00
C MET A 268 -9.25 0.50 -17.05
N GLN A 269 -8.77 0.65 -18.29
CA GLN A 269 -9.09 -0.24 -19.39
C GLN A 269 -8.09 -1.39 -19.46
N ILE A 270 -8.60 -2.62 -19.38
CA ILE A 270 -7.83 -3.84 -19.62
C ILE A 270 -8.09 -4.28 -21.05
N LYS A 271 -7.06 -4.15 -21.89
CA LYS A 271 -7.09 -4.68 -23.25
C LYS A 271 -7.12 -6.21 -23.20
N GLN A 272 -8.04 -6.80 -23.97
CA GLN A 272 -8.03 -8.24 -24.23
C GLN A 272 -7.19 -8.53 -25.48
N ASN A 273 -6.66 -9.73 -25.58
CA ASN A 273 -6.14 -10.22 -26.86
C ASN A 273 -7.33 -10.51 -27.78
N ASN A 274 -7.17 -10.30 -29.09
CA ASN A 274 -8.14 -10.56 -30.18
C ASN A 274 -9.28 -9.54 -30.38
N ASP A 275 -8.99 -8.24 -30.50
CA ASP A 275 -9.93 -7.18 -30.96
C ASP A 275 -11.29 -7.10 -30.24
N LYS A 276 -11.40 -7.68 -29.05
CA LYS A 276 -12.58 -7.52 -28.18
C LYS A 276 -12.51 -6.19 -27.44
N ASP A 277 -13.68 -5.63 -27.17
CA ASP A 277 -13.80 -4.43 -26.35
C ASP A 277 -13.05 -4.57 -25.01
N PRO A 278 -12.30 -3.54 -24.60
CA PRO A 278 -11.54 -3.58 -23.36
C PRO A 278 -12.48 -3.71 -22.17
N PHE A 279 -12.10 -4.54 -21.19
CA PHE A 279 -12.82 -4.60 -19.92
C PHE A 279 -12.48 -3.36 -19.09
N VAL A 280 -13.48 -2.63 -18.62
CA VAL A 280 -13.29 -1.43 -17.80
C VAL A 280 -13.39 -1.79 -16.32
N ILE A 281 -12.31 -1.53 -15.57
CA ILE A 281 -12.32 -1.56 -14.11
C ILE A 281 -12.46 -0.15 -13.59
N GLU A 282 -13.52 0.08 -12.83
CA GLU A 282 -13.75 1.31 -12.11
C GLU A 282 -13.31 1.13 -10.66
N THR A 283 -12.79 2.18 -10.05
CA THR A 283 -12.45 2.21 -8.62
C THR A 283 -12.82 3.56 -8.02
N GLU A 284 -13.51 3.51 -6.88
CA GLU A 284 -13.90 4.66 -6.10
C GLU A 284 -13.25 4.63 -4.71
N TYR A 285 -12.92 5.80 -4.19
CA TYR A 285 -12.38 5.97 -2.84
C TYR A 285 -13.25 6.93 -2.05
N TYR A 286 -13.67 6.51 -0.87
CA TYR A 286 -14.46 7.30 0.06
C TYR A 286 -13.69 7.55 1.35
N SER A 287 -13.90 8.71 1.96
CA SER A 287 -13.41 9.03 3.30
C SER A 287 -14.57 9.03 4.30
N ARG A 288 -14.52 8.12 5.28
CA ARG A 288 -15.50 8.02 6.36
C ARG A 288 -15.52 9.26 7.24
N LYS A 289 -14.33 9.84 7.51
CA LYS A 289 -14.19 11.08 8.28
C LYS A 289 -14.86 12.26 7.57
N LYS A 290 -14.66 12.41 6.25
CA LYS A 290 -15.32 13.46 5.47
C LYS A 290 -16.83 13.25 5.40
N ALA A 291 -17.29 12.02 5.21
CA ALA A 291 -18.71 11.70 5.20
C ALA A 291 -19.39 12.07 6.54
N ALA A 292 -18.80 11.66 7.67
CA ALA A 292 -19.32 12.00 8.99
C ALA A 292 -19.33 13.51 9.26
N LEU A 293 -18.32 14.24 8.79
CA LEU A 293 -18.25 15.70 8.94
C LEU A 293 -19.36 16.39 8.12
N LEU A 294 -19.59 15.95 6.88
CA LEU A 294 -20.66 16.48 6.03
C LEU A 294 -22.04 16.24 6.64
N GLU A 295 -22.27 15.04 7.18
CA GLU A 295 -23.52 14.70 7.87
C GLU A 295 -23.74 15.59 9.12
N ALA A 296 -22.69 15.82 9.91
CA ALA A 296 -22.77 16.70 11.08
C ALA A 296 -23.09 18.16 10.68
N VAL A 297 -22.44 18.68 9.63
CA VAL A 297 -22.71 20.03 9.12
C VAL A 297 -24.15 20.15 8.61
N ALA A 298 -24.66 19.16 7.88
CA ALA A 298 -26.03 19.14 7.40
C ALA A 298 -27.05 19.18 8.54
N LYS A 299 -26.81 18.43 9.63
CA LYS A 299 -27.65 18.45 10.84
C LYS A 299 -27.67 19.83 11.51
N ILE A 300 -26.51 20.47 11.62
CA ILE A 300 -26.40 21.83 12.19
C ILE A 300 -27.20 22.82 11.34
N ASN A 301 -27.01 22.81 10.01
CA ASN A 301 -27.70 23.74 9.11
C ASN A 301 -29.23 23.56 9.19
N ASN A 302 -29.71 22.32 9.23
CA ASN A 302 -31.14 22.02 9.36
C ASN A 302 -31.73 22.43 10.72
N ALA A 303 -30.92 22.47 11.79
CA ALA A 303 -31.35 22.94 13.09
C ALA A 303 -31.40 24.48 13.16
N VAL A 304 -30.52 25.17 12.41
CA VAL A 304 -30.49 26.63 12.33
C VAL A 304 -31.62 27.18 11.45
N THR A 305 -31.96 26.52 10.34
CA THR A 305 -33.05 26.96 9.45
C THR A 305 -34.47 26.67 9.98
N LYS A 306 -34.59 25.89 11.05
CA LYS A 306 -35.87 25.62 11.75
C LYS A 306 -36.13 26.54 12.95
N LYS A 307 -35.22 27.48 13.23
CA LYS A 307 -35.42 28.59 14.18
C LYS A 307 -35.66 29.88 13.41
#